data_AF-A0A1W1IF12-F1
#
_entry.id   AF-A0A1W1IF12-F1
#
_cell.length_a   1.000
_cell.length_b   1.000
_cell.length_c   1.000
_cell.angle_alpha   90.00
_cell.angle_beta   90.00
_cell.angle_gamma   90.00
#
_symmetry.space_group_name_H-M   'P 1'
#
loop_
_entity.id
_entity.type
_entity.pdbx_description
1 polymer ?
#
loop_
_entity_poly.entity_id
_entity_poly.type
_entity_poly.pdbx_seq_one_letter_code
_entity_poly.pdbx_strand_id
1 'polypeptide(L)' 'MLQSEKRKYLVLLLPFALLILLFEMMPLANIFINSFLEPGTGGITLSNFTTIFTSDYYLMSIQNSLFVCKRQIIR' A
#
# COMPACT_ATOMS: atom_id res chain seq x y z
N MET A 1 17.32 37.69 2.82
CA MET A 1 16.86 37.55 4.22
C MET A 1 15.65 36.60 4.35
N LEU A 2 14.60 36.67 3.52
CA LEU A 2 13.43 35.77 3.62
C LEU A 2 13.67 34.27 3.29
N GLN A 3 14.66 33.95 2.44
CA GLN A 3 14.90 32.57 1.97
C GLN A 3 15.51 31.65 3.05
N SER A 4 16.32 32.18 3.98
CA SER A 4 16.92 31.37 5.06
C SER A 4 15.89 30.88 6.05
N GLU A 5 14.89 31.72 6.34
CA GLU A 5 13.84 31.43 7.30
C GLU A 5 12.91 30.32 6.78
N LYS A 6 12.52 30.37 5.49
CA LYS A 6 11.76 29.29 4.85
C LYS A 6 12.48 27.94 4.92
N ARG A 7 13.80 27.93 4.72
CA ARG A 7 14.60 26.71 4.80
C ARG A 7 14.67 26.15 6.22
N LYS A 8 14.72 27.01 7.25
CA LYS A 8 14.62 26.57 8.66
C LYS A 8 13.27 25.92 8.96
N TYR A 9 12.17 26.50 8.48
CA TYR A 9 10.84 25.90 8.65
C TYR A 9 10.71 24.54 7.96
N LEU A 10 11.30 24.35 6.77
CA LEU A 10 11.33 23.04 6.10
C LEU A 10 12.13 22.00 6.89
N VAL A 11 13.27 22.39 7.46
CA VAL A 11 14.05 21.50 8.33
C VAL A 11 13.29 21.15 9.62
N LEU A 12 12.51 22.09 10.16
CA LEU A 12 11.65 21.82 11.32
C LEU A 12 10.50 20.85 10.99
N LEU A 13 10.09 20.77 9.71
CA LEU A 13 9.05 19.86 9.22
C LEU A 13 9.57 18.44 8.94
N LEU A 14 10.88 18.24 8.79
CA LEU A 14 11.50 16.92 8.56
C LEU A 14 11.07 15.84 9.57
N PRO A 15 11.11 16.05 10.91
CA PRO A 15 10.69 15.01 11.85
C PRO A 15 9.20 14.64 11.68
N PHE A 16 8.35 15.60 11.31
CA PHE A 16 6.94 15.34 11.05
C PHE A 16 6.74 14.57 9.74
N ALA A 17 7.45 14.95 8.67
CA ALA A 17 7.45 14.22 7.41
C ALA A 17 7.98 12.79 7.58
N LEU A 18 9.05 12.61 8.36
CA LEU A 18 9.59 11.29 8.71
C LEU A 18 8.56 10.45 9.46
N LEU A 19 7.84 11.05 10.42
CA LEU A 19 6.78 10.36 11.15
C LEU A 19 5.66 9.92 10.20
N ILE A 20 5.18 10.79 9.32
CA ILE A 20 4.17 10.44 8.31
C ILE A 20 4.66 9.28 7.45
N LEU A 21 5.88 9.38 6.92
CA LEU A 21 6.45 8.32 6.08
C LEU A 21 6.57 7.01 6.83
N LEU A 22 7.00 7.01 8.08
CA LEU A 22 7.07 5.79 8.88
C LEU A 22 5.67 5.19 9.11
N PHE A 23 4.68 6.02 9.42
CA PHE A 23 3.31 5.56 9.62
C PHE A 23 2.64 5.04 8.36
N GLU A 24 3.01 5.53 7.18
CA GLU A 24 2.51 5.04 5.90
C GLU A 24 3.28 3.79 5.43
N MET A 25 4.61 3.80 5.55
CA MET A 25 5.46 2.71 5.07
C MET A 25 5.41 1.48 5.95
N MET A 26 5.25 1.63 7.27
CA MET A 26 5.18 0.50 8.20
C MET A 26 4.00 -0.46 7.91
N PRO A 27 2.74 -0.01 7.75
CA PRO A 27 1.64 -0.91 7.39
C PRO A 27 1.81 -1.48 5.98
N LEU A 28 2.36 -0.72 5.03
CA LEU A 28 2.65 -1.24 3.69
C LEU A 28 3.71 -2.36 3.72
N ALA A 29 4.78 -2.17 4.49
CA ALA A 29 5.79 -3.20 4.71
C ALA A 29 5.20 -4.43 5.40
N ASN A 30 4.30 -4.24 6.36
CA ASN A 30 3.61 -5.33 7.03
C ASN A 30 2.75 -6.15 6.06
N ILE A 31 1.94 -5.49 5.22
CA ILE A 31 1.15 -6.15 4.17
C ILE A 31 2.07 -6.88 3.19
N PHE A 32 3.15 -6.22 2.76
CA PHE A 32 4.10 -6.81 1.82
C PHE A 32 4.73 -8.09 2.39
N ILE A 33 5.27 -8.04 3.60
CA ILE A 33 5.88 -9.21 4.26
C ILE A 33 4.84 -10.32 4.45
N ASN A 34 3.67 -9.99 4.99
CA ASN A 34 2.61 -10.97 5.24
C ASN A 34 2.06 -11.60 3.96
N SER A 35 2.16 -10.92 2.81
CA SER A 35 1.78 -11.50 1.52
C SER A 35 2.60 -12.73 1.17
N PHE A 36 3.85 -12.82 1.66
CA PHE A 36 4.72 -13.98 1.48
C PHE A 36 4.68 -14.97 2.65
N LEU A 37 3.93 -14.71 3.72
CA LEU A 37 3.89 -15.60 4.87
C LEU A 37 2.61 -16.43 4.86
N GLU A 38 2.77 -17.73 5.13
CA GLU A 38 1.63 -18.62 5.32
C GLU A 38 0.98 -18.36 6.69
N PRO A 39 -0.35 -18.18 6.74
CA PRO A 39 -1.06 -18.00 8.00
C PRO A 39 -0.85 -19.20 8.94
N GLY A 40 -0.41 -18.94 10.17
CA GLY A 40 -0.28 -19.95 11.23
C GLY A 40 1.06 -20.68 11.32
N THR A 41 1.76 -20.89 10.20
CA THR A 41 3.10 -21.50 10.20
C THR A 41 4.22 -20.47 10.13
N GLY A 42 3.96 -19.29 9.56
CA GLY A 42 4.98 -18.27 9.30
C GLY A 42 6.00 -18.69 8.22
N GLY A 43 5.71 -19.75 7.47
CA GLY A 43 6.55 -20.20 6.37
C GLY A 43 6.51 -19.20 5.22
N ILE A 44 7.65 -18.97 4.57
CA ILE A 44 7.71 -18.14 3.36
C ILE A 44 7.14 -18.95 2.18
N THR A 45 6.12 -18.42 1.52
CA THR A 45 5.35 -19.07 0.46
C THR A 45 4.81 -18.08 -0.57
N LEU A 46 4.39 -18.60 -1.72
CA LEU A 46 3.65 -17.88 -2.75
C LEU A 46 2.18 -18.33 -2.86
N SER A 47 1.70 -19.11 -1.87
CA SER A 47 0.33 -19.63 -1.86
C SER A 47 -0.72 -18.52 -1.90
N ASN A 48 -0.55 -17.45 -1.11
CA ASN A 48 -1.45 -16.28 -1.11
C ASN A 48 -1.59 -15.67 -2.51
N PHE A 49 -0.49 -15.52 -3.25
CA PHE A 49 -0.51 -15.01 -4.63
C PHE A 49 -1.18 -15.99 -5.58
N THR A 50 -0.88 -17.29 -5.46
CA THR A 50 -1.50 -18.33 -6.27
C THR A 50 -3.01 -18.30 -6.11
N THR A 51 -3.51 -18.22 -4.87
CA THR A 51 -4.95 -18.13 -4.58
C THR A 51 -5.63 -16.94 -5.25
N ILE A 52 -4.99 -15.77 -5.30
CA ILE A 52 -5.54 -14.59 -5.97
C ILE A 52 -5.79 -14.85 -7.46
N PHE A 53 -4.86 -15.57 -8.12
CA PHE A 53 -4.94 -15.83 -9.56
C PHE A 53 -5.70 -17.10 -9.94
N THR A 54 -5.96 -18.01 -8.99
CA THR A 54 -6.67 -19.27 -9.26
C THR A 54 -8.10 -19.29 -8.72
N SER A 55 -8.45 -18.41 -7.79
CA SER A 55 -9.79 -18.38 -7.20
C SER A 55 -10.75 -17.56 -8.05
N ASP A 56 -11.83 -18.21 -8.52
CA ASP A 56 -12.88 -17.56 -9.32
C ASP A 56 -13.47 -16.32 -8.62
N TYR A 57 -13.68 -16.38 -7.31
CA TYR A 57 -14.19 -15.23 -6.54
C TYR A 57 -13.25 -14.01 -6.55
N TYR A 58 -11.94 -14.25 -6.47
CA TYR A 58 -10.95 -13.16 -6.51
C TYR A 58 -10.93 -12.53 -7.90
N LEU A 59 -10.84 -13.34 -8.95
CA LEU A 59 -10.84 -12.85 -10.32
C LEU A 59 -12.13 -12.10 -10.67
N MET A 60 -13.29 -12.65 -10.29
CA MET A 60 -14.59 -12.02 -10.50
C MET A 60 -14.69 -10.67 -9.77
N SER A 61 -14.23 -10.59 -8.51
CA SER A 61 -14.25 -9.33 -7.76
C SER A 61 -13.36 -8.27 -8.40
N ILE A 62 -12.15 -8.63 -8.85
CA ILE A 62 -11.22 -7.73 -9.54
C ILE A 62 -11.84 -7.20 -10.84
N GLN A 63 -12.42 -8.09 -11.65
CA GLN A 63 -13.09 -7.70 -12.89
C GLN A 63 -14.27 -6.77 -12.64
N ASN A 64 -15.09 -7.04 -11.62
CA ASN A 64 -16.22 -6.19 -11.24
C ASN A 64 -15.76 -4.80 -10.78
N SER A 65 -14.71 -4.73 -9.95
CA SER A 65 -14.13 -3.45 -9.53
C SER A 65 -13.62 -2.62 -10.71
N LEU A 66 -12.94 -3.27 -11.66
CA LEU A 66 -12.47 -2.61 -12.88
C LEU A 66 -13.62 -2.14 -13.77
N PHE A 67 -14.68 -2.94 -13.90
CA PHE A 67 -15.87 -2.58 -14.67
C PHE A 67 -16.57 -1.34 -14.08
N VAL A 68 -16.75 -1.30 -12.75
CA VAL A 68 -17.33 -0.14 -12.07
C VAL A 68 -16.45 1.09 -12.24
N CYS A 69 -15.12 0.95 -12.05
CA CYS A 69 -14.18 2.05 -12.25
C CYS A 69 -14.30 2.64 -13.67
N LYS A 70 -14.29 1.79 -14.71
CA LYS A 70 -14.50 2.23 -16.10
C LYS A 70 -15.83 2.95 -16.29
N ARG A 71 -16.91 2.43 -15.70
CA ARG A 71 -18.26 3.00 -15.84
C ARG A 71 -18.41 4.33 -15.10
N GLN A 72 -17.67 4.56 -14.01
CA GLN A 72 -17.65 5.80 -13.25
C GLN A 72 -16.85 6.92 -13.93
N ILE A 73 -15.87 6.58 -14.79
CA ILE A 73 -15.05 7.55 -15.55
C ILE A 73 -15.76 8.07 -16.81
N ILE A 74 -16.71 7.30 -17.38
CA ILE A 74 -17.41 7.62 -18.64
C ILE A 74 -18.75 8.37 -18.40
N ARG A 75 -19.14 8.56 -17.13
CA ARG A 75 -20.28 9.39 -16.72
C ARG A 75 -19.81 10.74 -16.19
#